data_AF-A0A8J2TGE3-F1
#
_entry.id   AF-A0A8J2TGE3-F1
#
_cell.length_a   1.000
_cell.length_b   1.000
_cell.length_c   1.000
_cell.angle_alpha   90.00
_cell.angle_beta   90.00
_cell.angle_gamma   90.00
#
_symmetry.space_group_name_H-M   'P 1'
#
loop_
_entity.id
_entity.type
_entity.pdbx_description
1 polymer ?
#
loop_
_entity_poly.entity_id
_entity_poly.type
_entity_poly.pdbx_seq_one_letter_code
_entity_poly.pdbx_strand_id
1 'polypeptide(L)'
;MSLSQDQDFSRVYILTPKIKLEDAQSQYTCSLAVVKRSQNLPNQNPIQLYPQFEEIKANCTKVLQDLGLKYYEDFQSYLNLLIFLNKGIQENNLEAVQQLLAQNQEIQNQGLTLFQHFLSWNEEIKDKGLELLQKFQDFNNQIKDQGLKMLKNFLDEIDLTKIDSLQQIKEKIQAELNSQQQGIFQEYEALGMIIALFPNDQVKEEAKKQLEKDYRFIPNFSLSLPERIASEAKTTTQIWPPENSGVALAHEKGIKGKGILVGVLDSGIDADHQEFCDRLINFRYISINPNPARRTTRDIRGFDPEGHGTHVCGIIAGQTIGIAPDVELYVASVIESETTSTSFARVINGLEWLLTEFSKDENKNKPAILNMSICFSLDKATDEIRTDQDFEDLLEKIRNGLQNLLSKANILPIVAIGNKEEGNCTYPGAFKEILGVGAVDFEGKVASFSSSGVIKGEGVTKPDLVGYGVDISSSVERNQLGKSVYKSYSGTSMAAPYVAGIAALYRCQHPSLKVDEIKQMILKNILKLEDQSSDRVGAGLVRFVL
;
A
#
# COMPACT_ATOMS: atom_id res chain seq x y z
N MET A 1 22.80 -30.36 -26.09
CA MET A 1 22.42 -28.97 -26.45
C MET A 1 22.52 -28.15 -25.18
N SER A 2 23.61 -27.39 -25.04
CA SER A 2 23.85 -26.48 -23.92
C SER A 2 22.87 -25.31 -24.02
N LEU A 3 21.95 -25.20 -23.06
CA LEU A 3 21.20 -23.98 -22.82
C LEU A 3 22.21 -22.95 -22.28
N SER A 4 22.63 -22.01 -23.13
CA SER A 4 23.37 -20.83 -22.67
C SER A 4 22.47 -20.06 -21.70
N GLN A 5 22.77 -20.17 -20.41
CA GLN A 5 22.11 -19.49 -19.29
C GLN A 5 22.56 -18.03 -19.14
N ASP A 6 22.98 -17.37 -20.22
CA ASP A 6 23.08 -15.91 -20.22
C ASP A 6 21.69 -15.36 -20.52
N GLN A 7 20.87 -15.30 -19.47
CA GLN A 7 19.65 -14.50 -19.48
C GLN A 7 20.09 -13.05 -19.56
N ASP A 8 20.00 -12.52 -20.77
CA ASP A 8 20.38 -11.16 -21.09
C ASP A 8 19.43 -10.16 -20.39
N PHE A 9 19.78 -9.83 -19.13
CA PHE A 9 19.09 -8.85 -18.30
C PHE A 9 18.93 -7.49 -18.99
N SER A 10 19.77 -7.19 -19.99
CA SER A 10 19.74 -5.94 -20.76
C SER A 10 18.49 -5.76 -21.63
N ARG A 11 17.68 -6.82 -21.79
CA ARG A 11 16.43 -6.80 -22.58
C ARG A 11 15.16 -6.76 -21.73
N VAL A 12 15.28 -6.72 -20.40
CA VAL A 12 14.13 -6.60 -19.48
C VAL A 12 14.05 -5.17 -18.96
N TYR A 13 12.89 -4.53 -19.12
CA TYR A 13 12.62 -3.19 -18.62
C TYR A 13 11.31 -3.14 -17.84
N ILE A 14 11.29 -2.29 -16.82
CA ILE A 14 10.08 -1.91 -16.10
C ILE A 14 9.63 -0.57 -16.68
N LEU A 15 8.44 -0.55 -17.26
CA LEU A 15 7.81 0.63 -17.82
C LEU A 15 6.86 1.21 -16.79
N THR A 16 7.07 2.48 -16.42
CA THR A 16 6.19 3.22 -15.50
C THR A 16 5.66 4.48 -16.20
N PRO A 17 4.38 4.85 -16.04
CA PRO A 17 3.88 6.08 -16.64
C PRO A 17 4.68 7.32 -16.20
N LYS A 18 4.94 8.24 -17.13
CA LYS A 18 5.58 9.55 -16.85
C LYS A 18 4.64 10.52 -16.14
N ILE A 19 3.35 10.31 -16.26
CA ILE A 19 2.35 11.09 -15.53
C ILE A 19 2.57 10.82 -14.04
N LYS A 20 2.77 11.89 -13.26
CA LYS A 20 2.89 11.76 -11.81
C LYS A 20 1.66 11.04 -11.28
N LEU A 21 1.85 9.97 -10.51
CA LEU A 21 0.74 9.43 -9.73
C LEU A 21 0.26 10.41 -8.64
N GLU A 22 0.99 11.49 -8.39
CA GLU A 22 0.49 12.66 -7.65
C GLU A 22 -0.63 13.39 -8.42
N ASP A 23 -0.63 13.40 -9.75
CA ASP A 23 -1.81 13.81 -10.55
C ASP A 23 -2.93 12.73 -10.49
N ALA A 24 -2.63 11.54 -9.96
CA ALA A 24 -3.61 10.52 -9.59
C ALA A 24 -4.03 10.59 -8.11
N GLN A 25 -3.42 11.43 -7.25
CA GLN A 25 -4.08 11.87 -6.00
C GLN A 25 -5.38 12.62 -6.32
N SER A 26 -5.51 13.13 -7.55
CA SER A 26 -6.74 13.74 -8.03
C SER A 26 -7.90 12.77 -8.26
N GLN A 27 -7.81 11.45 -8.04
CA GLN A 27 -9.04 10.65 -8.01
C GLN A 27 -9.82 10.74 -6.70
N TYR A 28 -9.21 11.26 -5.62
CA TYR A 28 -9.93 11.64 -4.39
C TYR A 28 -9.84 13.13 -4.04
N THR A 29 -8.88 13.88 -4.62
CA THR A 29 -8.73 15.33 -4.39
C THR A 29 -8.96 16.23 -5.61
N CYS A 30 -9.35 15.72 -6.80
CA CYS A 30 -9.86 16.60 -7.88
C CYS A 30 -11.09 17.39 -7.43
N SER A 31 -11.83 16.88 -6.46
CA SER A 31 -13.09 17.47 -6.01
C SER A 31 -12.92 18.85 -5.36
N LEU A 32 -11.72 19.23 -4.89
CA LEU A 32 -11.50 20.49 -4.14
C LEU A 32 -10.56 21.49 -4.84
N ALA A 33 -9.61 21.04 -5.68
CA ALA A 33 -8.71 21.95 -6.39
C ALA A 33 -9.35 22.59 -7.65
N VAL A 34 -10.33 21.91 -8.27
CA VAL A 34 -11.10 22.46 -9.41
C VAL A 34 -12.01 23.61 -8.96
N VAL A 35 -12.51 23.57 -7.72
CA VAL A 35 -13.35 24.64 -7.13
C VAL A 35 -12.58 25.96 -6.99
N LYS A 36 -11.26 25.93 -6.77
CA LYS A 36 -10.45 27.16 -6.71
C LYS A 36 -10.04 27.71 -8.08
N ARG A 37 -10.10 26.92 -9.16
CA ARG A 37 -9.77 27.37 -10.53
C ARG A 37 -10.99 27.71 -11.40
N SER A 38 -12.21 27.37 -10.98
CA SER A 38 -13.45 27.74 -11.69
C SER A 38 -13.95 29.16 -11.39
N GLN A 39 -13.27 29.96 -10.56
CA GLN A 39 -13.68 31.32 -10.17
C GLN A 39 -13.62 32.37 -11.30
N ASN A 40 -13.37 32.00 -12.56
CA ASN A 40 -13.20 32.95 -13.67
C ASN A 40 -14.03 32.64 -14.94
N LEU A 41 -15.10 31.85 -14.88
CA LEU A 41 -16.03 31.73 -16.01
C LEU A 41 -17.34 32.48 -15.76
N PRO A 42 -17.75 33.38 -16.68
CA PRO A 42 -18.83 34.33 -16.46
C PRO A 42 -20.20 33.68 -16.55
N ASN A 43 -21.08 34.07 -15.62
CA ASN A 43 -22.54 34.10 -15.69
C ASN A 43 -23.19 33.21 -16.77
N GLN A 44 -23.57 32.00 -16.40
CA GLN A 44 -24.71 31.34 -17.02
C GLN A 44 -25.80 31.14 -15.97
N ASN A 45 -27.00 31.62 -16.30
CA ASN A 45 -28.13 31.85 -15.41
C ASN A 45 -28.46 30.66 -14.49
N PRO A 46 -28.63 30.89 -13.17
CA PRO A 46 -29.17 29.87 -12.27
C PRO A 46 -30.63 29.59 -12.64
N ILE A 47 -30.94 28.33 -12.92
CA ILE A 47 -32.31 27.85 -13.18
C ILE A 47 -33.14 28.04 -11.89
N GLN A 48 -34.15 28.91 -11.93
CA GLN A 48 -35.04 29.22 -10.80
C GLN A 48 -36.06 28.11 -10.54
N LEU A 49 -35.70 27.10 -9.74
CA LEU A 49 -36.63 26.08 -9.20
C LEU A 49 -37.30 26.50 -7.87
N TYR A 50 -36.92 27.66 -7.32
CA TYR A 50 -37.33 28.14 -6.00
C TYR A 50 -38.85 28.41 -5.83
N PRO A 51 -39.57 29.00 -6.81
CA PRO A 51 -40.98 29.38 -6.62
C PRO A 51 -41.93 28.19 -6.45
N GLN A 52 -41.71 27.10 -7.20
CA GLN A 52 -42.57 25.90 -7.17
C GLN A 52 -42.41 25.13 -5.84
N PHE A 53 -41.25 25.26 -5.20
CA PHE A 53 -40.95 24.54 -3.95
C PHE A 53 -41.52 25.25 -2.71
N GLU A 54 -41.48 26.58 -2.67
CA GLU A 54 -42.16 27.36 -1.62
C GLU A 54 -43.68 27.21 -1.68
N GLU A 55 -44.25 27.04 -2.88
CA GLU A 55 -45.67 26.74 -3.06
C GLU A 55 -46.04 25.35 -2.50
N ILE A 56 -45.23 24.32 -2.77
CA ILE A 56 -45.42 22.98 -2.21
C ILE A 56 -45.28 23.01 -0.68
N LYS A 57 -44.27 23.72 -0.14
CA LYS A 57 -44.07 23.89 1.30
C LYS A 57 -45.28 24.57 1.95
N ALA A 58 -45.77 25.67 1.38
CA ALA A 58 -46.89 26.43 1.93
C ALA A 58 -48.18 25.58 1.94
N ASN A 59 -48.44 24.83 0.87
CA ASN A 59 -49.60 23.95 0.76
C ASN A 59 -49.54 22.79 1.76
N CYS A 60 -48.39 22.11 1.89
CA CYS A 60 -48.21 21.04 2.87
C CYS A 60 -48.31 21.57 4.32
N THR A 61 -47.74 22.73 4.60
CA THR A 61 -47.76 23.36 5.94
C THR A 61 -49.19 23.68 6.38
N LYS A 62 -49.99 24.28 5.49
CA LYS A 62 -51.37 24.65 5.76
C LYS A 62 -52.27 23.45 6.04
N VAL A 63 -52.18 22.41 5.20
CA VAL A 63 -52.96 21.17 5.37
C VAL A 63 -52.65 20.49 6.71
N LEU A 64 -51.39 20.49 7.13
CA LEU A 64 -51.00 19.83 8.38
C LEU A 64 -51.35 20.63 9.63
N GLN A 65 -51.37 21.97 9.54
CA GLN A 65 -51.87 22.84 10.62
C GLN A 65 -53.38 22.70 10.82
N ASP A 66 -54.16 22.67 9.75
CA ASP A 66 -55.62 22.55 9.80
C ASP A 66 -56.10 21.20 10.38
N LEU A 67 -55.24 20.18 10.35
CA LEU A 67 -55.52 18.82 10.84
C LEU A 67 -55.00 18.53 12.28
N GLY A 68 -54.31 19.48 12.93
CA GLY A 68 -53.91 19.37 14.34
C GLY A 68 -53.01 18.17 14.68
N LEU A 69 -52.15 17.74 13.76
CA LEU A 69 -51.47 16.45 13.83
C LEU A 69 -50.26 16.44 14.79
N LYS A 70 -50.14 15.34 15.54
CA LYS A 70 -49.17 15.12 16.63
C LYS A 70 -47.69 15.09 16.20
N TYR A 71 -47.40 14.99 14.89
CA TYR A 71 -46.05 14.86 14.32
C TYR A 71 -45.70 16.00 13.33
N TYR A 72 -46.42 17.11 13.40
CA TYR A 72 -46.25 18.27 12.52
C TYR A 72 -44.80 18.83 12.55
N GLU A 73 -44.18 18.90 13.73
CA GLU A 73 -42.84 19.47 13.89
C GLU A 73 -41.74 18.59 13.28
N ASP A 74 -41.88 17.26 13.34
CA ASP A 74 -40.92 16.32 12.75
C ASP A 74 -40.96 16.42 11.20
N PHE A 75 -42.16 16.57 10.64
CA PHE A 75 -42.33 16.75 9.19
C PHE A 75 -41.81 18.10 8.69
N GLN A 76 -42.04 19.19 9.45
CA GLN A 76 -41.47 20.50 9.15
C GLN A 76 -39.94 20.49 9.19
N SER A 77 -39.36 19.79 10.17
CA SER A 77 -37.91 19.66 10.31
C SER A 77 -37.29 18.93 9.11
N TYR A 78 -37.96 17.90 8.60
CA TYR A 78 -37.54 17.19 7.39
C TYR A 78 -37.61 18.06 6.13
N LEU A 79 -38.70 18.81 5.95
CA LEU A 79 -38.84 19.75 4.82
C LEU A 79 -37.77 20.85 4.86
N ASN A 80 -37.48 21.39 6.04
CA ASN A 80 -36.42 22.39 6.21
C ASN A 80 -35.03 21.83 5.92
N LEU A 81 -34.77 20.56 6.27
CA LEU A 81 -33.53 19.87 5.90
C LEU A 81 -33.37 19.78 4.38
N LEU A 82 -34.43 19.39 3.66
CA LEU A 82 -34.41 19.32 2.19
C LEU A 82 -34.17 20.70 1.54
N ILE A 83 -34.75 21.76 2.10
CA ILE A 83 -34.53 23.14 1.66
C ILE A 83 -33.07 23.54 1.87
N PHE A 84 -32.50 23.23 3.04
CA PHE A 84 -31.13 23.56 3.36
C PHE A 84 -30.14 22.80 2.47
N LEU A 85 -30.42 21.53 2.17
CA LEU A 85 -29.62 20.74 1.24
C LEU A 85 -29.68 21.31 -0.18
N ASN A 86 -30.88 21.67 -0.68
CA ASN A 86 -31.04 22.28 -2.00
C ASN A 86 -30.35 23.65 -2.09
N LYS A 87 -30.47 24.48 -1.04
CA LYS A 87 -29.78 25.77 -0.94
C LYS A 87 -28.25 25.59 -0.88
N GLY A 88 -27.76 24.65 -0.09
CA GLY A 88 -26.34 24.31 -0.02
C GLY A 88 -25.78 23.82 -1.36
N ILE A 89 -26.57 23.08 -2.13
CA ILE A 89 -26.23 22.66 -3.50
C ILE A 89 -26.19 23.87 -4.45
N GLN A 90 -27.15 24.81 -4.38
CA GLN A 90 -27.15 26.02 -5.20
C GLN A 90 -26.04 27.02 -4.85
N GLU A 91 -25.69 27.11 -3.57
CA GLU A 91 -24.62 27.98 -3.04
C GLU A 91 -23.23 27.31 -3.10
N ASN A 92 -23.14 26.09 -3.64
CA ASN A 92 -21.90 25.30 -3.77
C ASN A 92 -21.19 24.98 -2.44
N ASN A 93 -21.93 24.90 -1.33
CA ASN A 93 -21.41 24.54 0.00
C ASN A 93 -21.58 23.05 0.31
N LEU A 94 -20.85 22.22 -0.45
CA LEU A 94 -20.99 20.76 -0.45
C LEU A 94 -20.54 20.08 0.86
N GLU A 95 -19.64 20.70 1.61
CA GLU A 95 -19.14 20.15 2.89
C GLU A 95 -20.21 20.21 3.99
N ALA A 96 -20.99 21.30 4.04
CA ALA A 96 -22.14 21.42 4.93
C ALA A 96 -23.25 20.42 4.56
N VAL A 97 -23.49 20.21 3.26
CA VAL A 97 -24.44 19.23 2.73
C VAL A 97 -24.03 17.80 3.10
N GLN A 98 -22.75 17.46 2.94
CA GLN A 98 -22.22 16.14 3.27
C GLN A 98 -22.24 15.85 4.78
N GLN A 99 -21.88 16.82 5.63
CA GLN A 99 -21.95 16.65 7.09
C GLN A 99 -23.40 16.44 7.58
N LEU A 100 -24.36 17.17 7.03
CA LEU A 100 -25.78 17.03 7.40
C LEU A 100 -26.40 15.71 6.93
N LEU A 101 -26.03 15.23 5.74
CA LEU A 101 -26.47 13.93 5.21
C LEU A 101 -25.90 12.76 6.03
N ALA A 102 -24.64 12.86 6.44
CA ALA A 102 -24.00 11.85 7.28
C ALA A 102 -24.58 11.79 8.70
N GLN A 103 -25.12 12.90 9.22
CA GLN A 103 -25.70 12.98 10.56
C GLN A 103 -27.17 12.51 10.65
N ASN A 104 -27.93 12.49 9.55
CA ASN A 104 -29.39 12.33 9.60
C ASN A 104 -29.96 11.23 8.69
N GLN A 105 -29.26 10.10 8.61
CA GLN A 105 -29.72 8.92 7.85
C GLN A 105 -31.03 8.33 8.40
N GLU A 106 -31.27 8.47 9.70
CA GLU A 106 -32.49 7.99 10.37
C GLU A 106 -33.70 8.88 10.06
N ILE A 107 -33.53 10.21 10.01
CA ILE A 107 -34.58 11.19 9.71
C ILE A 107 -35.10 11.04 8.27
N GLN A 108 -34.23 10.68 7.31
CA GLN A 108 -34.65 10.46 5.92
C GLN A 108 -35.54 9.23 5.76
N ASN A 109 -35.19 8.14 6.43
CA ASN A 109 -35.97 6.89 6.39
C ASN A 109 -37.28 7.02 7.20
N GLN A 110 -37.25 7.73 8.33
CA GLN A 110 -38.44 8.00 9.14
C GLN A 110 -39.40 8.98 8.44
N GLY A 111 -38.90 10.02 7.76
CA GLY A 111 -39.72 10.99 7.04
C GLY A 111 -40.53 10.39 5.88
N LEU A 112 -39.91 9.51 5.08
CA LEU A 112 -40.61 8.79 4.01
C LEU A 112 -41.66 7.82 4.55
N THR A 113 -41.34 7.12 5.64
CA THR A 113 -42.26 6.18 6.30
C THR A 113 -43.44 6.90 6.96
N LEU A 114 -43.20 8.06 7.59
CA LEU A 114 -44.24 8.93 8.16
C LEU A 114 -45.16 9.50 7.08
N PHE A 115 -44.63 9.89 5.93
CA PHE A 115 -45.42 10.38 4.81
C PHE A 115 -46.26 9.27 4.16
N GLN A 116 -45.73 8.05 4.04
CA GLN A 116 -46.49 6.88 3.60
C GLN A 116 -47.60 6.50 4.59
N HIS A 117 -47.36 6.62 5.90
CA HIS A 117 -48.40 6.46 6.91
C HIS A 117 -49.47 7.55 6.84
N PHE A 118 -49.09 8.81 6.58
CA PHE A 118 -50.02 9.93 6.39
C PHE A 118 -51.00 9.68 5.24
N LEU A 119 -50.56 9.06 4.14
CA LEU A 119 -51.40 8.67 3.00
C LEU A 119 -52.41 7.54 3.31
N SER A 120 -52.29 6.89 4.47
CA SER A 120 -53.22 5.83 4.90
C SER A 120 -54.47 6.36 5.62
N TRP A 121 -54.54 7.67 5.91
CA TRP A 121 -55.66 8.29 6.62
C TRP A 121 -56.58 9.07 5.66
N ASN A 122 -57.80 8.56 5.48
CA ASN A 122 -58.92 9.12 4.71
C ASN A 122 -58.71 9.23 3.19
N GLU A 123 -59.75 8.90 2.39
CA GLU A 123 -59.64 8.81 0.92
C GLU A 123 -59.36 10.17 0.25
N GLU A 124 -59.94 11.25 0.75
CA GLU A 124 -59.75 12.60 0.16
C GLU A 124 -58.32 13.15 0.40
N ILE A 125 -57.68 12.74 1.50
CA ILE A 125 -56.28 13.08 1.82
C ILE A 125 -55.33 12.20 1.01
N LYS A 126 -55.71 10.94 0.77
CA LYS A 126 -54.93 9.98 -0.01
C LYS A 126 -54.77 10.42 -1.46
N ASP A 127 -55.83 10.94 -2.10
CA ASP A 127 -55.74 11.37 -3.51
C ASP A 127 -54.88 12.62 -3.70
N LYS A 128 -55.07 13.66 -2.86
CA LYS A 128 -54.20 14.85 -2.89
C LYS A 128 -52.77 14.53 -2.46
N GLY A 129 -52.61 13.64 -1.51
CA GLY A 129 -51.32 13.16 -1.04
C GLY A 129 -50.59 12.30 -2.06
N LEU A 130 -51.30 11.49 -2.86
CA LEU A 130 -50.75 10.73 -3.99
C LEU A 130 -50.32 11.65 -5.12
N GLU A 131 -51.09 12.71 -5.42
CA GLU A 131 -50.69 13.72 -6.40
C GLU A 131 -49.42 14.46 -5.96
N LEU A 132 -49.35 14.86 -4.68
CA LEU A 132 -48.17 15.47 -4.09
C LEU A 132 -46.98 14.50 -4.01
N LEU A 133 -47.21 13.22 -3.70
CA LEU A 133 -46.19 12.18 -3.70
C LEU A 133 -45.63 11.98 -5.11
N GLN A 134 -46.48 11.95 -6.12
CA GLN A 134 -46.04 11.82 -7.51
C GLN A 134 -45.22 13.04 -7.93
N LYS A 135 -45.70 14.26 -7.65
CA LYS A 135 -44.92 15.50 -7.89
C LYS A 135 -43.59 15.50 -7.13
N PHE A 136 -43.56 14.97 -5.92
CA PHE A 136 -42.36 14.84 -5.10
C PHE A 136 -41.38 13.78 -5.63
N GLN A 137 -41.90 12.63 -6.08
CA GLN A 137 -41.11 11.57 -6.71
C GLN A 137 -40.56 12.02 -8.06
N ASP A 138 -41.35 12.72 -8.88
CA ASP A 138 -40.92 13.28 -10.16
C ASP A 138 -39.85 14.36 -9.94
N PHE A 139 -39.97 15.18 -8.90
CA PHE A 139 -38.95 16.15 -8.50
C PHE A 139 -37.67 15.47 -8.00
N ASN A 140 -37.77 14.43 -7.16
CA ASN A 140 -36.63 13.64 -6.72
C ASN A 140 -35.93 12.94 -7.89
N ASN A 141 -36.70 12.41 -8.83
CA ASN A 141 -36.19 11.80 -10.04
C ASN A 141 -35.57 12.85 -10.97
N GLN A 142 -36.10 14.06 -11.06
CA GLN A 142 -35.46 15.17 -11.78
C GLN A 142 -34.14 15.59 -11.14
N ILE A 143 -34.05 15.68 -9.81
CA ILE A 143 -32.79 15.93 -9.11
C ILE A 143 -31.81 14.79 -9.35
N LYS A 144 -32.29 13.55 -9.33
CA LYS A 144 -31.47 12.35 -9.59
C LYS A 144 -31.00 12.30 -11.05
N ASP A 145 -31.84 12.66 -12.00
CA ASP A 145 -31.53 12.70 -13.44
C ASP A 145 -30.65 13.90 -13.80
N GLN A 146 -30.81 15.05 -13.14
CA GLN A 146 -29.89 16.18 -13.25
C GLN A 146 -28.56 15.86 -12.58
N GLY A 147 -28.57 15.20 -11.42
CA GLY A 147 -27.38 14.68 -10.76
C GLY A 147 -26.67 13.63 -11.63
N LEU A 148 -27.42 12.76 -12.31
CA LEU A 148 -26.90 11.77 -13.26
C LEU A 148 -26.44 12.42 -14.57
N LYS A 149 -27.08 13.48 -15.06
CA LYS A 149 -26.59 14.26 -16.21
C LYS A 149 -25.34 15.06 -15.88
N MET A 150 -25.26 15.63 -14.68
CA MET A 150 -24.04 16.26 -14.18
C MET A 150 -22.95 15.22 -13.98
N LEU A 151 -23.28 14.04 -13.44
CA LEU A 151 -22.34 12.92 -13.33
C LEU A 151 -21.92 12.40 -14.71
N LYS A 152 -22.82 12.37 -15.70
CA LYS A 152 -22.55 11.89 -17.06
C LYS A 152 -21.75 12.91 -17.86
N ASN A 153 -22.07 14.20 -17.79
CA ASN A 153 -21.23 15.26 -18.33
C ASN A 153 -19.87 15.33 -17.62
N PHE A 154 -19.84 15.05 -16.31
CA PHE A 154 -18.60 14.90 -15.52
C PHE A 154 -17.83 13.62 -15.89
N LEU A 155 -18.49 12.54 -16.27
CA LEU A 155 -17.88 11.30 -16.79
C LEU A 155 -17.46 11.42 -18.26
N ASP A 156 -18.08 12.33 -19.02
CA ASP A 156 -17.69 12.72 -20.38
C ASP A 156 -16.53 13.76 -20.36
N GLU A 157 -16.39 14.53 -19.27
CA GLU A 157 -15.25 15.43 -18.98
C GLU A 157 -14.11 14.75 -18.20
N ILE A 158 -14.39 13.69 -17.43
CA ILE A 158 -13.39 12.73 -17.00
C ILE A 158 -13.00 11.97 -18.25
N ASP A 159 -11.76 12.16 -18.66
CA ASP A 159 -11.18 11.39 -19.75
C ASP A 159 -11.04 9.91 -19.33
N LEU A 160 -12.13 9.14 -19.44
CA LEU A 160 -12.17 7.69 -19.26
C LEU A 160 -11.18 6.98 -20.21
N THR A 161 -10.71 7.67 -21.26
CA THR A 161 -9.62 7.20 -22.11
C THR A 161 -8.30 7.01 -21.37
N LYS A 162 -8.14 7.48 -20.11
CA LYS A 162 -6.97 7.21 -19.27
C LYS A 162 -7.01 5.89 -18.51
N ILE A 163 -8.18 5.30 -18.25
CA ILE A 163 -8.29 3.93 -17.71
C ILE A 163 -8.35 2.94 -18.87
N ASP A 164 -9.11 3.28 -19.92
CA ASP A 164 -9.02 2.60 -21.22
C ASP A 164 -7.62 2.77 -21.84
N SER A 165 -6.79 3.71 -21.37
CA SER A 165 -5.43 3.89 -21.91
C SER A 165 -4.59 2.66 -21.69
N LEU A 166 -4.62 1.98 -20.53
CA LEU A 166 -3.79 0.79 -20.33
C LEU A 166 -4.24 -0.36 -21.22
N GLN A 167 -5.54 -0.50 -21.47
CA GLN A 167 -6.10 -1.55 -22.32
C GLN A 167 -5.97 -1.25 -23.82
N GLN A 168 -6.10 0.02 -24.24
CA GLN A 168 -5.79 0.47 -25.60
C GLN A 168 -4.28 0.55 -25.87
N ILE A 169 -3.45 0.81 -24.85
CA ILE A 169 -1.99 0.76 -24.92
C ILE A 169 -1.55 -0.69 -24.99
N LYS A 170 -2.17 -1.60 -24.23
CA LYS A 170 -2.03 -3.04 -24.40
C LYS A 170 -2.35 -3.45 -25.83
N GLU A 171 -3.49 -3.02 -26.37
CA GLU A 171 -3.87 -3.34 -27.75
C GLU A 171 -2.94 -2.70 -28.79
N LYS A 172 -2.45 -1.47 -28.57
CA LYS A 172 -1.47 -0.79 -29.44
C LYS A 172 -0.08 -1.42 -29.39
N ILE A 173 0.48 -1.63 -28.19
CA ILE A 173 1.75 -2.32 -27.96
C ILE A 173 1.67 -3.73 -28.55
N GLN A 174 0.60 -4.48 -28.28
CA GLN A 174 0.39 -5.82 -28.81
C GLN A 174 0.20 -5.80 -30.33
N ALA A 175 -0.51 -4.83 -30.91
CA ALA A 175 -0.72 -4.71 -32.36
C ALA A 175 0.57 -4.29 -33.11
N GLU A 176 1.33 -3.33 -32.59
CA GLU A 176 2.59 -2.88 -33.18
C GLU A 176 3.68 -3.96 -33.06
N LEU A 177 3.74 -4.70 -31.95
CA LEU A 177 4.71 -5.79 -31.75
C LEU A 177 4.32 -7.12 -32.39
N ASN A 178 3.02 -7.39 -32.57
CA ASN A 178 2.58 -8.56 -33.36
C ASN A 178 3.00 -8.44 -34.85
N SER A 179 3.35 -7.24 -35.32
CA SER A 179 3.91 -7.04 -36.66
C SER A 179 5.41 -7.40 -36.76
N GLN A 180 6.14 -7.49 -35.65
CA GLN A 180 7.57 -7.83 -35.60
C GLN A 180 7.92 -8.62 -34.33
N GLN A 181 8.07 -9.96 -34.45
CA GLN A 181 8.53 -10.94 -33.43
C GLN A 181 8.17 -10.63 -31.95
N GLN A 182 7.31 -11.44 -31.33
CA GLN A 182 6.71 -11.17 -30.01
C GLN A 182 7.72 -11.09 -28.85
N GLY A 183 7.78 -9.93 -28.18
CA GLY A 183 8.26 -9.81 -26.80
C GLY A 183 7.27 -10.35 -25.77
N ILE A 184 7.70 -10.57 -24.52
CA ILE A 184 6.83 -10.98 -23.42
C ILE A 184 6.55 -9.76 -22.54
N PHE A 185 5.27 -9.44 -22.32
CA PHE A 185 4.84 -8.33 -21.48
C PHE A 185 3.99 -8.86 -20.33
N GLN A 186 4.25 -8.39 -19.13
CA GLN A 186 3.45 -8.67 -17.95
C GLN A 186 3.03 -7.37 -17.29
N GLU A 187 1.73 -7.21 -17.10
CA GLU A 187 1.11 -6.06 -16.45
C GLU A 187 0.99 -6.30 -14.94
N TYR A 188 1.20 -5.25 -14.18
CA TYR A 188 1.12 -5.21 -12.71
C TYR A 188 0.13 -4.12 -12.35
N GLU A 189 -1.13 -4.51 -12.21
CA GLU A 189 -2.26 -3.59 -12.04
C GLU A 189 -2.17 -2.84 -10.71
N ALA A 190 -1.80 -3.53 -9.62
CA ALA A 190 -1.73 -2.91 -8.30
C ALA A 190 -0.57 -1.90 -8.20
N LEU A 191 0.52 -2.13 -8.92
CA LEU A 191 1.66 -1.22 -9.02
C LEU A 191 1.54 -0.16 -10.13
N GLY A 192 0.67 -0.38 -11.12
CA GLY A 192 0.58 0.44 -12.32
C GLY A 192 1.83 0.37 -13.20
N MET A 193 2.44 -0.81 -13.32
CA MET A 193 3.71 -1.03 -14.04
C MET A 193 3.57 -2.12 -15.11
N ILE A 194 4.49 -2.12 -16.08
CA ILE A 194 4.63 -3.19 -17.07
C ILE A 194 6.06 -3.70 -17.03
N ILE A 195 6.25 -5.02 -16.88
CA ILE A 195 7.55 -5.64 -17.15
C ILE A 195 7.55 -6.10 -18.59
N ALA A 196 8.47 -5.56 -19.38
CA ALA A 196 8.66 -5.87 -20.77
C ALA A 196 9.97 -6.64 -20.98
N LEU A 197 9.90 -7.82 -21.57
CA LEU A 197 11.03 -8.55 -22.12
C LEU A 197 11.02 -8.37 -23.64
N PHE A 198 12.00 -7.63 -24.15
CA PHE A 198 12.16 -7.40 -25.58
C PHE A 198 12.89 -8.56 -26.26
N PRO A 199 12.46 -8.98 -27.45
CA PRO A 199 13.05 -10.11 -28.16
C PRO A 199 14.45 -9.79 -28.70
N ASN A 200 14.70 -8.52 -29.08
CA ASN A 200 16.00 -8.03 -29.53
C ASN A 200 16.12 -6.50 -29.32
N ASP A 201 17.33 -5.96 -29.44
CA ASP A 201 17.60 -4.53 -29.24
C ASP A 201 16.88 -3.62 -30.23
N GLN A 202 16.68 -4.06 -31.48
CA GLN A 202 15.98 -3.25 -32.48
C GLN A 202 14.53 -2.99 -32.06
N VAL A 203 13.83 -4.02 -31.57
CA VAL A 203 12.45 -3.90 -31.06
C VAL A 203 12.41 -3.04 -29.80
N LYS A 204 13.40 -3.17 -28.91
CA LYS A 204 13.53 -2.33 -27.71
C LYS A 204 13.66 -0.85 -28.07
N GLU A 205 14.59 -0.50 -28.96
CA GLU A 205 14.83 0.89 -29.36
C GLU A 205 13.64 1.51 -30.08
N GLU A 206 12.92 0.72 -30.89
CA GLU A 206 11.70 1.19 -31.54
C GLU A 206 10.57 1.43 -30.53
N ALA A 207 10.34 0.49 -29.61
CA ALA A 207 9.37 0.67 -28.52
C ALA A 207 9.71 1.89 -27.65
N LYS A 208 11.00 2.11 -27.36
CA LYS A 208 11.47 3.28 -26.60
C LYS A 208 11.11 4.58 -27.32
N LYS A 209 11.42 4.73 -28.61
CA LYS A 209 11.07 5.95 -29.39
C LYS A 209 9.57 6.27 -29.36
N GLN A 210 8.72 5.25 -29.40
CA GLN A 210 7.28 5.42 -29.47
C GLN A 210 6.67 5.71 -28.09
N LEU A 211 7.15 5.02 -27.05
CA LEU A 211 6.54 5.05 -25.72
C LEU A 211 7.26 5.95 -24.74
N GLU A 212 8.48 6.40 -25.01
CA GLU A 212 9.24 7.24 -24.08
C GLU A 212 8.55 8.57 -23.79
N LYS A 213 7.62 9.02 -24.64
CA LYS A 213 6.83 10.23 -24.36
C LYS A 213 5.92 10.03 -23.14
N ASP A 214 5.34 8.84 -23.01
CA ASP A 214 4.30 8.54 -22.02
C ASP A 214 4.81 7.65 -20.88
N TYR A 215 5.91 6.92 -21.10
CA TYR A 215 6.49 5.96 -20.18
C TYR A 215 7.96 6.23 -19.88
N ARG A 216 8.33 5.99 -18.64
CA ARG A 216 9.71 5.87 -18.18
C ARG A 216 10.14 4.42 -18.35
N PHE A 217 11.30 4.23 -18.95
CA PHE A 217 11.95 2.93 -19.04
C PHE A 217 12.97 2.83 -17.90
N ILE A 218 12.82 1.79 -17.08
CA ILE A 218 13.73 1.44 -15.99
C ILE A 218 14.40 0.13 -16.39
N PRO A 219 15.73 0.09 -16.57
CA PRO A 219 16.42 -1.16 -16.86
C PRO A 219 16.23 -2.14 -15.70
N ASN A 220 16.15 -3.43 -16.00
CA ASN A 220 16.26 -4.43 -14.96
C ASN A 220 17.72 -4.53 -14.50
N PHE A 221 17.94 -4.50 -13.19
CA PHE A 221 19.26 -4.62 -12.59
C PHE A 221 19.26 -5.67 -11.49
N SER A 222 20.44 -6.19 -11.18
CA SER A 222 20.62 -7.17 -10.11
C SER A 222 20.51 -6.50 -8.75
N LEU A 223 19.88 -7.20 -7.81
CA LEU A 223 19.90 -6.85 -6.38
C LEU A 223 20.57 -7.99 -5.62
N SER A 224 20.92 -7.73 -4.36
CA SER A 224 21.62 -8.69 -3.52
C SER A 224 21.17 -8.58 -2.07
N LEU A 225 21.30 -9.68 -1.33
CA LEU A 225 21.27 -9.62 0.12
C LEU A 225 22.46 -8.77 0.61
N PRO A 226 22.28 -7.91 1.63
CA PRO A 226 23.40 -7.26 2.26
C PRO A 226 24.28 -8.32 2.94
N GLU A 227 25.61 -8.09 2.96
CA GLU A 227 26.54 -9.02 3.60
C GLU A 227 26.18 -9.24 5.05
N ARG A 228 26.16 -10.49 5.50
CA ARG A 228 25.83 -10.86 6.89
C ARG A 228 27.00 -11.57 7.54
N ILE A 229 27.12 -11.40 8.85
CA ILE A 229 28.10 -12.14 9.64
C ILE A 229 27.39 -13.32 10.29
N ALA A 230 27.85 -14.53 10.00
CA ALA A 230 27.30 -15.76 10.54
C ALA A 230 28.13 -16.27 11.72
N SER A 231 27.43 -16.68 12.78
CA SER A 231 28.00 -17.39 13.94
C SER A 231 27.10 -18.57 14.32
N GLU A 232 27.66 -19.55 15.04
CA GLU A 232 26.83 -20.62 15.61
C GLU A 232 25.79 -20.03 16.56
N ALA A 233 24.56 -20.56 16.50
CA ALA A 233 23.52 -20.15 17.44
C ALA A 233 23.96 -20.47 18.87
N LYS A 234 24.06 -19.43 19.70
CA LYS A 234 24.35 -19.60 21.14
C LYS A 234 23.15 -20.21 21.89
N THR A 235 21.93 -20.08 21.35
CA THR A 235 20.68 -20.55 21.95
C THR A 235 19.65 -20.95 20.88
N THR A 236 18.77 -21.90 21.21
CA THR A 236 17.57 -22.23 20.40
C THR A 236 16.37 -21.34 20.72
N THR A 237 16.52 -20.42 21.68
CA THR A 237 15.52 -19.43 22.07
C THR A 237 16.12 -18.03 21.96
N GLN A 238 15.35 -17.11 21.35
CA GLN A 238 15.70 -15.70 21.25
C GLN A 238 14.94 -14.95 22.34
N ILE A 239 15.68 -14.38 23.29
CA ILE A 239 15.09 -13.55 24.34
C ILE A 239 15.36 -12.09 23.99
N TRP A 240 14.30 -11.36 23.65
CA TRP A 240 14.38 -9.93 23.41
C TRP A 240 14.50 -9.20 24.75
N PRO A 241 15.43 -8.22 24.92
CA PRO A 241 15.64 -7.53 26.19
C PRO A 241 14.32 -6.97 26.74
N PRO A 242 13.77 -7.48 27.86
CA PRO A 242 12.39 -7.17 28.26
C PRO A 242 12.17 -5.69 28.53
N GLU A 243 13.11 -5.05 29.23
CA GLU A 243 13.04 -3.64 29.62
C GLU A 243 13.17 -2.69 28.42
N ASN A 244 13.96 -3.07 27.41
CA ASN A 244 14.27 -2.22 26.27
C ASN A 244 13.38 -2.49 25.04
N SER A 245 12.92 -3.73 24.84
CA SER A 245 12.13 -4.12 23.66
C SER A 245 10.62 -4.04 23.86
N GLY A 246 10.12 -4.30 25.08
CA GLY A 246 8.69 -4.41 25.37
C GLY A 246 7.98 -5.62 24.77
N VAL A 247 8.69 -6.57 24.15
CA VAL A 247 8.08 -7.76 23.51
C VAL A 247 7.44 -8.68 24.55
N ALA A 248 8.14 -8.97 25.65
CA ALA A 248 7.61 -9.79 26.74
C ALA A 248 6.32 -9.17 27.33
N LEU A 249 6.33 -7.84 27.54
CA LEU A 249 5.16 -7.10 28.00
C LEU A 249 3.96 -7.22 27.04
N ALA A 250 4.20 -7.11 25.73
CA ALA A 250 3.15 -7.31 24.73
C ALA A 250 2.54 -8.71 24.81
N HIS A 251 3.40 -9.73 24.89
CA HIS A 251 2.99 -11.13 24.93
C HIS A 251 2.19 -11.47 26.20
N GLU A 252 2.59 -10.93 27.35
CA GLU A 252 1.85 -11.04 28.62
C GLU A 252 0.44 -10.43 28.53
N LYS A 253 0.26 -9.39 27.71
CA LYS A 253 -1.05 -8.78 27.42
C LYS A 253 -1.83 -9.48 26.30
N GLY A 254 -1.29 -10.56 25.73
CA GLY A 254 -1.89 -11.25 24.59
C GLY A 254 -1.79 -10.49 23.27
N ILE A 255 -0.97 -9.43 23.21
CA ILE A 255 -0.69 -8.68 21.98
C ILE A 255 0.44 -9.41 21.26
N LYS A 256 0.08 -10.19 20.25
CA LYS A 256 1.00 -11.08 19.53
C LYS A 256 0.94 -10.93 18.01
N GLY A 257 0.19 -9.95 17.49
CA GLY A 257 0.08 -9.70 16.04
C GLY A 257 -1.13 -10.33 15.35
N LYS A 258 -2.11 -10.85 16.12
CA LYS A 258 -3.30 -11.50 15.56
C LYS A 258 -4.06 -10.58 14.59
N GLY A 259 -4.35 -11.10 13.39
CA GLY A 259 -5.12 -10.38 12.36
C GLY A 259 -4.32 -9.34 11.57
N ILE A 260 -2.99 -9.29 11.76
CA ILE A 260 -2.08 -8.42 11.02
C ILE A 260 -1.42 -9.23 9.90
N LEU A 261 -1.46 -8.70 8.68
CA LEU A 261 -0.76 -9.28 7.54
C LEU A 261 0.69 -8.80 7.53
N VAL A 262 1.65 -9.72 7.37
CA VAL A 262 3.06 -9.36 7.20
C VAL A 262 3.61 -9.98 5.93
N GLY A 263 3.91 -9.11 4.97
CA GLY A 263 4.58 -9.44 3.72
C GLY A 263 6.10 -9.48 3.92
N VAL A 264 6.76 -10.53 3.42
CA VAL A 264 8.22 -10.68 3.48
C VAL A 264 8.73 -10.96 2.07
N LEU A 265 9.63 -10.10 1.57
CA LEU A 265 10.38 -10.34 0.33
C LEU A 265 11.78 -10.80 0.68
N ASP A 266 12.07 -12.08 0.45
CA ASP A 266 13.34 -12.68 0.84
C ASP A 266 13.67 -13.95 0.02
N SER A 267 14.58 -14.82 0.48
CA SER A 267 14.94 -16.10 -0.15
C SER A 267 13.87 -17.18 -0.02
N GLY A 268 13.00 -17.08 0.98
CA GLY A 268 11.83 -17.94 1.14
C GLY A 268 11.47 -18.14 2.61
N ILE A 269 10.83 -19.27 2.88
CA ILE A 269 10.60 -19.75 4.25
C ILE A 269 10.54 -21.27 4.26
N ASP A 270 11.29 -21.94 5.13
CA ASP A 270 11.08 -23.36 5.43
C ASP A 270 9.83 -23.52 6.31
N ALA A 271 8.66 -23.63 5.68
CA ALA A 271 7.37 -23.63 6.36
C ALA A 271 7.11 -24.86 7.26
N ASP A 272 7.94 -25.90 7.14
CA ASP A 272 7.86 -27.09 8.01
C ASP A 272 8.88 -27.03 9.16
N HIS A 273 9.63 -25.93 9.29
CA HIS A 273 10.42 -25.68 10.49
C HIS A 273 9.48 -25.63 11.72
N GLN A 274 9.92 -26.12 12.88
CA GLN A 274 9.10 -26.18 14.10
C GLN A 274 8.49 -24.83 14.51
N GLU A 275 9.17 -23.72 14.21
CA GLU A 275 8.66 -22.36 14.42
C GLU A 275 7.40 -22.02 13.58
N PHE A 276 7.10 -22.78 12.53
CA PHE A 276 6.01 -22.53 11.56
C PHE A 276 5.15 -23.76 11.25
N CYS A 277 5.51 -24.96 11.72
CA CYS A 277 4.95 -26.21 11.19
C CYS A 277 3.43 -26.35 11.34
N ASP A 278 2.82 -25.68 12.31
CA ASP A 278 1.38 -25.76 12.62
C ASP A 278 0.55 -24.58 12.10
N ARG A 279 1.10 -23.71 11.25
CA ARG A 279 0.39 -22.55 10.70
C ARG A 279 0.30 -22.56 9.18
N LEU A 280 -0.71 -21.86 8.68
CA LEU A 280 -0.80 -21.52 7.27
C LEU A 280 0.24 -20.45 6.94
N ILE A 281 1.06 -20.72 5.93
CA ILE A 281 2.00 -19.77 5.35
C ILE A 281 1.55 -19.52 3.92
N ASN A 282 1.26 -18.26 3.59
CA ASN A 282 0.99 -17.88 2.21
C ASN A 282 2.34 -17.69 1.54
N PHE A 283 2.73 -18.61 0.67
CA PHE A 283 4.06 -18.61 0.05
C PHE A 283 3.97 -18.52 -1.47
N ARG A 284 4.86 -17.72 -2.06
CA ARG A 284 5.03 -17.66 -3.51
C ARG A 284 6.49 -17.61 -3.89
N TYR A 285 6.93 -18.61 -4.65
CA TYR A 285 8.20 -18.51 -5.39
C TYR A 285 8.01 -17.63 -6.62
N ILE A 286 8.81 -16.57 -6.73
CA ILE A 286 8.73 -15.62 -7.83
C ILE A 286 9.80 -15.96 -8.85
N SER A 287 9.45 -16.47 -10.03
CA SER A 287 10.44 -16.78 -11.06
C SER A 287 11.13 -15.52 -11.63
N ILE A 288 12.42 -15.60 -11.95
CA ILE A 288 13.12 -14.55 -12.75
C ILE A 288 12.50 -14.44 -14.15
N ASN A 289 12.06 -15.56 -14.73
CA ASN A 289 11.40 -15.56 -16.02
C ASN A 289 9.88 -15.49 -15.86
N PRO A 290 9.23 -14.43 -16.39
CA PRO A 290 7.79 -14.39 -16.54
C PRO A 290 7.41 -15.24 -17.76
N ASN A 291 7.54 -16.57 -17.67
CA ASN A 291 6.93 -17.44 -18.68
C ASN A 291 5.63 -18.05 -18.10
N PRO A 292 4.46 -17.42 -18.34
CA PRO A 292 3.18 -17.90 -17.84
C PRO A 292 2.80 -19.28 -18.42
N ALA A 293 3.40 -19.69 -19.54
CA ALA A 293 2.96 -20.87 -20.28
C ALA A 293 3.51 -22.21 -19.78
N ARG A 294 4.48 -22.24 -18.83
CA ARG A 294 5.19 -23.51 -18.54
C ARG A 294 5.18 -24.01 -17.10
N ARG A 295 4.89 -23.21 -16.09
CA ARG A 295 4.79 -23.70 -14.71
C ARG A 295 3.81 -22.86 -13.91
N THR A 296 2.60 -23.36 -13.70
CA THR A 296 1.86 -23.04 -12.48
C THR A 296 2.80 -23.35 -11.31
N THR A 297 3.15 -22.34 -10.52
CA THR A 297 3.87 -22.58 -9.26
C THR A 297 3.05 -23.59 -8.48
N ARG A 298 3.64 -24.76 -8.17
CA ARG A 298 2.96 -25.77 -7.36
C ARG A 298 2.61 -25.14 -6.01
N ASP A 299 1.40 -25.40 -5.52
CA ASP A 299 1.04 -25.06 -4.15
C ASP A 299 1.94 -25.86 -3.20
N ILE A 300 2.89 -25.15 -2.61
CA ILE A 300 3.84 -25.68 -1.63
C ILE A 300 3.79 -24.74 -0.43
N ARG A 301 3.92 -25.32 0.78
CA ARG A 301 3.80 -24.54 2.03
C ARG A 301 4.88 -23.46 2.16
N GLY A 302 6.05 -23.72 1.59
CA GLY A 302 7.21 -22.85 1.64
C GLY A 302 8.48 -23.69 1.62
N PHE A 303 9.50 -23.18 0.93
CA PHE A 303 10.84 -23.72 1.01
C PHE A 303 11.84 -22.56 0.94
N ASP A 304 13.01 -22.77 1.54
CA ASP A 304 14.10 -21.81 1.55
C ASP A 304 15.44 -22.56 1.63
N PRO A 305 16.06 -22.85 0.48
CA PRO A 305 17.33 -23.56 0.47
C PRO A 305 18.52 -22.68 0.89
N GLU A 306 18.34 -21.36 1.00
CA GLU A 306 19.40 -20.42 1.35
C GLU A 306 19.36 -20.04 2.84
N GLY A 307 18.16 -19.96 3.44
CA GLY A 307 17.95 -19.89 4.89
C GLY A 307 17.75 -18.49 5.47
N HIS A 308 18.11 -17.42 4.74
CA HIS A 308 17.98 -16.05 5.20
C HIS A 308 16.51 -15.65 5.41
N GLY A 309 15.63 -15.98 4.48
CA GLY A 309 14.21 -15.67 4.60
C GLY A 309 13.54 -16.41 5.76
N THR A 310 13.95 -17.65 6.02
CA THR A 310 13.53 -18.42 7.21
C THR A 310 14.00 -17.75 8.50
N HIS A 311 15.19 -17.15 8.51
CA HIS A 311 15.73 -16.39 9.65
C HIS A 311 14.93 -15.12 9.90
N VAL A 312 14.67 -14.36 8.84
CA VAL A 312 13.86 -13.13 8.85
C VAL A 312 12.43 -13.44 9.31
N CYS A 313 11.78 -14.46 8.77
CA CYS A 313 10.44 -14.88 9.19
C CYS A 313 10.40 -15.34 10.65
N GLY A 314 11.48 -15.98 11.15
CA GLY A 314 11.58 -16.42 12.53
C GLY A 314 11.61 -15.25 13.51
N ILE A 315 12.37 -14.19 13.19
CA ILE A 315 12.42 -12.95 14.00
C ILE A 315 11.03 -12.30 14.10
N ILE A 316 10.29 -12.24 12.98
CA ILE A 316 8.96 -11.64 12.96
C ILE A 316 7.98 -12.52 13.73
N ALA A 317 7.88 -13.81 13.39
CA ALA A 317 6.70 -14.61 13.67
C ALA A 317 7.00 -16.05 14.14
N GLY A 318 8.24 -16.40 14.47
CA GLY A 318 8.54 -17.71 15.03
C GLY A 318 7.74 -17.95 16.32
N GLN A 319 7.21 -19.14 16.50
CA GLN A 319 6.37 -19.50 17.66
C GLN A 319 7.07 -19.24 19.01
N THR A 320 8.37 -19.48 19.11
CA THR A 320 9.14 -19.35 20.35
C THR A 320 10.11 -18.16 20.37
N ILE A 321 10.52 -17.71 19.17
CA ILE A 321 11.55 -16.68 18.99
C ILE A 321 11.01 -15.36 18.42
N GLY A 322 9.79 -15.38 17.87
CA GLY A 322 9.20 -14.28 17.14
C GLY A 322 8.66 -13.17 18.02
N ILE A 323 8.69 -11.95 17.48
CA ILE A 323 8.18 -10.75 18.16
C ILE A 323 6.66 -10.68 18.08
N ALA A 324 6.08 -11.06 16.95
CA ALA A 324 4.65 -11.06 16.69
C ALA A 324 4.24 -12.45 16.16
N PRO A 325 4.22 -13.49 17.02
CA PRO A 325 4.02 -14.86 16.58
C PRO A 325 2.66 -15.13 15.92
N ASP A 326 1.63 -14.32 16.14
CA ASP A 326 0.26 -14.55 15.66
C ASP A 326 -0.09 -13.82 14.35
N VAL A 327 0.89 -13.20 13.67
CA VAL A 327 0.68 -12.53 12.37
C VAL A 327 0.34 -13.50 11.23
N GLU A 328 -0.28 -13.04 10.17
CA GLU A 328 -0.47 -13.83 8.95
C GLU A 328 0.70 -13.57 7.99
N LEU A 329 1.57 -14.56 7.80
CA LEU A 329 2.76 -14.43 6.95
C LEU A 329 2.41 -14.62 5.47
N TYR A 330 2.86 -13.67 4.65
CA TYR A 330 2.87 -13.74 3.19
C TYR A 330 4.32 -13.60 2.71
N VAL A 331 4.91 -14.68 2.20
CA VAL A 331 6.33 -14.76 1.88
C VAL A 331 6.53 -14.90 0.38
N ALA A 332 7.11 -13.87 -0.23
CA ALA A 332 7.53 -13.85 -1.62
C ALA A 332 9.02 -14.22 -1.72
N SER A 333 9.32 -15.42 -2.22
CA SER A 333 10.69 -15.87 -2.49
C SER A 333 11.21 -15.21 -3.77
N VAL A 334 11.90 -14.08 -3.59
CA VAL A 334 12.45 -13.23 -4.63
C VAL A 334 13.96 -13.39 -4.81
N ILE A 335 14.63 -14.21 -3.99
CA ILE A 335 16.06 -14.53 -4.15
C ILE A 335 16.21 -15.98 -4.61
N GLU A 336 17.05 -16.19 -5.62
CA GLU A 336 17.34 -17.52 -6.11
C GLU A 336 18.39 -18.21 -5.23
N SER A 337 18.08 -19.42 -4.77
CA SER A 337 18.91 -20.13 -3.79
C SER A 337 20.28 -20.56 -4.31
N GLU A 338 20.40 -20.83 -5.61
CA GLU A 338 21.66 -21.33 -6.20
C GLU A 338 22.68 -20.22 -6.47
N THR A 339 22.20 -19.01 -6.78
CA THR A 339 23.02 -17.87 -7.20
C THR A 339 23.06 -16.77 -6.15
N THR A 340 22.18 -16.82 -5.14
CA THR A 340 21.85 -15.70 -4.23
C THR A 340 21.48 -14.41 -4.97
N SER A 341 21.16 -14.53 -6.26
CA SER A 341 20.85 -13.39 -7.12
C SER A 341 19.36 -13.12 -7.13
N THR A 342 19.04 -11.84 -7.25
CA THR A 342 17.69 -11.36 -7.49
C THR A 342 17.77 -10.21 -8.49
N SER A 343 16.62 -9.75 -8.99
CA SER A 343 16.56 -8.61 -9.91
C SER A 343 15.40 -7.69 -9.53
N PHE A 344 15.49 -6.44 -9.97
CA PHE A 344 14.43 -5.46 -9.73
C PHE A 344 13.07 -5.96 -10.23
N ALA A 345 13.02 -6.53 -11.43
CA ALA A 345 11.82 -7.16 -12.00
C ALA A 345 11.25 -8.30 -11.13
N ARG A 346 12.12 -9.10 -10.49
CA ARG A 346 11.71 -10.18 -9.59
C ARG A 346 11.11 -9.63 -8.28
N VAL A 347 11.65 -8.53 -7.76
CA VAL A 347 11.09 -7.85 -6.58
C VAL A 347 9.74 -7.21 -6.90
N ILE A 348 9.59 -6.52 -8.04
CA ILE A 348 8.31 -5.97 -8.51
C ILE A 348 7.23 -7.06 -8.61
N ASN A 349 7.58 -8.23 -9.17
CA ASN A 349 6.68 -9.39 -9.18
C ASN A 349 6.25 -9.83 -7.77
N GLY A 350 7.19 -9.89 -6.82
CA GLY A 350 6.88 -10.25 -5.44
C GLY A 350 5.97 -9.24 -4.75
N LEU A 351 6.23 -7.95 -4.97
CA LEU A 351 5.41 -6.84 -4.46
C LEU A 351 3.99 -6.89 -5.00
N GLU A 352 3.81 -7.10 -6.31
CA GLU A 352 2.47 -7.22 -6.90
C GLU A 352 1.69 -8.39 -6.30
N TRP A 353 2.34 -9.55 -6.16
CA TRP A 353 1.67 -10.71 -5.56
C TRP A 353 1.19 -10.37 -4.14
N LEU A 354 2.03 -9.75 -3.30
CA LEU A 354 1.63 -9.33 -1.96
C LEU A 354 0.46 -8.34 -1.98
N LEU A 355 0.51 -7.32 -2.84
CA LEU A 355 -0.58 -6.35 -2.95
C LEU A 355 -1.89 -6.99 -3.41
N THR A 356 -1.81 -7.91 -4.37
CA THR A 356 -2.96 -8.67 -4.86
C THR A 356 -3.58 -9.47 -3.73
N GLU A 357 -2.75 -10.18 -2.96
CA GLU A 357 -3.20 -10.96 -1.81
C GLU A 357 -3.80 -10.09 -0.70
N PHE A 358 -3.21 -8.94 -0.41
CA PHE A 358 -3.71 -8.01 0.61
C PHE A 358 -5.01 -7.32 0.18
N SER A 359 -5.22 -7.15 -1.13
CA SER A 359 -6.44 -6.53 -1.68
C SER A 359 -7.63 -7.48 -1.78
N LYS A 360 -7.45 -8.79 -1.53
CA LYS A 360 -8.56 -9.76 -1.51
C LYS A 360 -9.60 -9.38 -0.46
N ASP A 361 -10.87 -9.72 -0.70
CA ASP A 361 -11.99 -9.34 0.18
C ASP A 361 -11.81 -9.78 1.64
N GLU A 362 -11.18 -10.92 1.87
CA GLU A 362 -10.86 -11.46 3.21
C GLU A 362 -9.74 -10.70 3.94
N ASN A 363 -8.92 -9.94 3.20
CA ASN A 363 -7.71 -9.27 3.67
C ASN A 363 -7.79 -7.75 3.60
N LYS A 364 -8.64 -7.16 2.75
CA LYS A 364 -8.68 -5.71 2.45
C LYS A 364 -8.92 -4.80 3.66
N ASN A 365 -9.48 -5.35 4.74
CA ASN A 365 -9.74 -4.62 5.99
C ASN A 365 -8.70 -4.92 7.08
N LYS A 366 -7.75 -5.82 6.83
CA LYS A 366 -6.70 -6.17 7.77
C LYS A 366 -5.51 -5.22 7.61
N PRO A 367 -4.85 -4.82 8.71
CA PRO A 367 -3.65 -3.99 8.61
C PRO A 367 -2.48 -4.81 8.06
N ALA A 368 -1.65 -4.20 7.20
CA ALA A 368 -0.53 -4.89 6.55
C ALA A 368 0.83 -4.21 6.76
N ILE A 369 1.89 -4.99 6.92
CA ILE A 369 3.29 -4.54 7.02
C ILE A 369 4.09 -5.25 5.94
N LEU A 370 5.11 -4.57 5.42
CA LEU A 370 6.03 -5.12 4.44
C LEU A 370 7.46 -5.08 5.01
N ASN A 371 8.10 -6.24 5.15
CA ASN A 371 9.52 -6.34 5.46
C ASN A 371 10.33 -6.61 4.18
N MET A 372 11.37 -5.81 3.96
CA MET A 372 12.35 -6.04 2.89
C MET A 372 13.76 -6.02 3.48
N SER A 373 14.35 -7.21 3.65
CA SER A 373 15.73 -7.38 4.09
C SER A 373 16.68 -7.54 2.90
N ILE A 374 16.41 -6.78 1.84
CA ILE A 374 17.14 -6.78 0.56
C ILE A 374 17.60 -5.37 0.24
N CYS A 375 18.77 -5.27 -0.41
CA CYS A 375 19.30 -4.00 -0.87
C CYS A 375 19.71 -4.10 -2.34
N PHE A 376 19.86 -2.96 -2.99
CA PHE A 376 20.52 -2.91 -4.28
C PHE A 376 21.76 -2.05 -4.26
N SER A 377 22.82 -2.64 -4.82
CA SER A 377 24.08 -1.97 -5.12
C SER A 377 23.96 -1.39 -6.52
N LEU A 378 23.79 -0.08 -6.60
CA LEU A 378 23.64 0.61 -7.88
C LEU A 378 24.94 0.66 -8.69
N ASP A 379 26.06 0.33 -8.06
CA ASP A 379 27.36 0.06 -8.70
C ASP A 379 27.29 -1.09 -9.74
N LYS A 380 26.23 -1.91 -9.72
CA LYS A 380 25.94 -2.94 -10.75
C LYS A 380 24.81 -2.58 -11.71
N ALA A 381 24.22 -1.39 -11.61
CA ALA A 381 23.06 -1.00 -12.41
C ALA A 381 23.47 -0.58 -13.84
N THR A 382 24.01 -1.52 -14.62
CA THR A 382 24.16 -1.55 -16.09
C THR A 382 24.91 -0.38 -16.77
N ASP A 383 25.40 -0.62 -17.99
CA ASP A 383 26.09 0.34 -18.87
C ASP A 383 25.26 1.59 -19.28
N GLU A 384 24.02 1.71 -18.77
CA GLU A 384 23.12 2.85 -18.96
C GLU A 384 23.36 3.98 -17.94
N ILE A 385 23.93 3.71 -16.76
CA ILE A 385 24.32 4.77 -15.81
C ILE A 385 25.68 5.30 -16.24
N ARG A 386 25.67 6.39 -17.02
CA ARG A 386 26.88 7.01 -17.56
C ARG A 386 27.25 8.30 -16.83
N THR A 387 26.29 8.88 -16.12
CA THR A 387 26.41 10.15 -15.40
C THR A 387 25.68 10.11 -14.06
N ASP A 388 26.03 11.03 -13.16
CA ASP A 388 25.30 11.24 -11.89
C ASP A 388 23.82 11.59 -12.15
N GLN A 389 23.50 12.22 -13.28
CA GLN A 389 22.12 12.55 -13.65
C GLN A 389 21.29 11.33 -14.06
N ASP A 390 21.90 10.34 -14.74
CA ASP A 390 21.23 9.07 -15.10
C ASP A 390 20.91 8.26 -13.83
N PHE A 391 21.81 8.34 -12.85
CA PHE A 391 21.64 7.71 -11.55
C PHE A 391 20.48 8.32 -10.76
N GLU A 392 20.41 9.65 -10.68
CA GLU A 392 19.32 10.35 -10.01
C GLU A 392 17.97 10.09 -10.70
N ASP A 393 17.93 10.06 -12.03
CA ASP A 393 16.71 9.73 -12.80
C ASP A 393 16.25 8.28 -12.54
N LEU A 394 17.18 7.32 -12.47
CA LEU A 394 16.88 5.94 -12.09
C LEU A 394 16.31 5.84 -10.67
N LEU A 395 16.92 6.56 -9.71
CA LEU A 395 16.43 6.60 -8.33
C LEU A 395 15.05 7.21 -8.23
N GLU A 396 14.79 8.32 -8.92
CA GLU A 396 13.46 8.95 -8.96
C GLU A 396 12.41 7.99 -9.54
N LYS A 397 12.77 7.27 -10.61
CA LYS A 397 11.91 6.25 -11.21
C LYS A 397 11.56 5.12 -10.24
N ILE A 398 12.54 4.59 -9.51
CA ILE A 398 12.32 3.53 -8.50
C ILE A 398 11.51 4.07 -7.32
N ARG A 399 11.86 5.27 -6.83
CA ARG A 399 11.17 5.95 -5.71
C ARG A 399 9.69 6.10 -6.01
N ASN A 400 9.33 6.65 -7.17
CA ASN A 400 7.94 6.82 -7.58
C ASN A 400 7.17 5.49 -7.62
N GLY A 401 7.83 4.43 -8.08
CA GLY A 401 7.26 3.08 -8.08
C GLY A 401 6.97 2.54 -6.68
N LEU A 402 7.88 2.76 -5.74
CA LEU A 402 7.71 2.34 -4.35
C LEU A 402 6.78 3.26 -3.54
N GLN A 403 6.73 4.55 -3.87
CA GLN A 403 5.84 5.51 -3.23
C GLN A 403 4.36 5.18 -3.45
N ASN A 404 4.02 4.58 -4.58
CA ASN A 404 2.66 4.07 -4.82
C ASN A 404 2.26 2.98 -3.81
N LEU A 405 3.17 2.06 -3.48
CA LEU A 405 2.95 1.02 -2.45
C LEU A 405 2.65 1.64 -1.09
N LEU A 406 3.49 2.61 -0.73
CA LEU A 406 3.46 3.33 0.53
C LEU A 406 2.17 4.13 0.74
N SER A 407 1.74 4.86 -0.29
CA SER A 407 0.64 5.82 -0.19
C SER A 407 -0.74 5.21 -0.46
N LYS A 408 -0.85 4.21 -1.35
CA LYS A 408 -2.15 3.69 -1.78
C LYS A 408 -2.63 2.47 -1.01
N ALA A 409 -1.72 1.61 -0.55
CA ALA A 409 -2.10 0.33 0.05
C ALA A 409 -2.23 0.37 1.59
N ASN A 410 -1.95 1.52 2.23
CA ASN A 410 -1.87 1.63 3.70
C ASN A 410 -0.96 0.52 4.29
N ILE A 411 0.18 0.29 3.64
CA ILE A 411 1.23 -0.67 4.04
C ILE A 411 2.45 0.09 4.57
N LEU A 412 3.00 -0.34 5.70
CA LEU A 412 4.25 0.21 6.23
C LEU A 412 5.44 -0.65 5.73
N PRO A 413 6.26 -0.18 4.78
CA PRO A 413 7.49 -0.85 4.41
C PRO A 413 8.61 -0.52 5.40
N ILE A 414 9.27 -1.58 5.82
CA ILE A 414 10.34 -1.59 6.81
C ILE A 414 11.52 -2.28 6.14
N VAL A 415 12.59 -1.54 5.94
CA VAL A 415 13.64 -1.92 4.99
C VAL A 415 15.01 -1.76 5.63
N ALA A 416 15.87 -2.75 5.45
CA ALA A 416 17.25 -2.68 5.91
C ALA A 416 18.02 -1.55 5.21
N ILE A 417 18.84 -0.79 5.96
CA ILE A 417 19.61 0.34 5.40
C ILE A 417 20.92 -0.08 4.71
N GLY A 418 21.38 -1.32 4.94
CA GLY A 418 22.60 -1.88 4.38
C GLY A 418 23.71 -2.11 5.42
N ASN A 419 24.72 -2.88 5.03
CA ASN A 419 25.83 -3.28 5.89
C ASN A 419 27.20 -2.79 5.36
N LYS A 420 27.25 -1.53 4.87
CA LYS A 420 28.43 -0.91 4.23
C LYS A 420 29.08 0.18 5.09
N GLU A 421 28.83 0.19 6.40
CA GLU A 421 29.36 1.19 7.33
C GLU A 421 28.84 2.63 7.07
N GLU A 422 29.31 3.57 7.88
CA GLU A 422 28.93 4.98 7.84
C GLU A 422 29.29 5.66 6.50
N GLY A 423 28.39 6.50 6.02
CA GLY A 423 28.47 7.17 4.73
C GLY A 423 27.87 6.38 3.56
N ASN A 424 27.52 5.10 3.74
CA ASN A 424 27.19 4.18 2.65
C ASN A 424 25.79 3.56 2.77
N CYS A 425 24.75 4.39 2.89
CA CYS A 425 23.35 3.94 2.83
C CYS A 425 23.03 3.25 1.50
N THR A 426 22.20 2.21 1.55
CA THR A 426 21.75 1.47 0.37
C THR A 426 20.24 1.61 0.18
N TYR A 427 19.81 1.49 -1.07
CA TYR A 427 18.40 1.55 -1.44
C TYR A 427 17.77 0.14 -1.40
N PRO A 428 16.45 0.01 -1.15
CA PRO A 428 15.46 1.09 -1.03
C PRO A 428 15.38 1.75 0.36
N GLY A 429 16.09 1.24 1.38
CA GLY A 429 16.06 1.80 2.75
C GLY A 429 16.49 3.27 2.83
N ALA A 430 17.31 3.72 1.88
CA ALA A 430 17.76 5.10 1.77
C ALA A 430 16.68 6.09 1.28
N PHE A 431 15.59 5.64 0.64
CA PHE A 431 14.54 6.57 0.20
C PHE A 431 13.86 7.26 1.39
N LYS A 432 13.66 8.57 1.32
CA LYS A 432 12.98 9.38 2.34
C LYS A 432 11.63 8.84 2.79
N GLU A 433 10.85 8.29 1.87
CA GLU A 433 9.50 7.78 2.15
C GLU A 433 9.52 6.41 2.85
N ILE A 434 10.61 5.66 2.71
CA ILE A 434 10.78 4.32 3.26
C ILE A 434 11.30 4.41 4.70
N LEU A 435 10.81 3.56 5.59
CA LEU A 435 11.36 3.42 6.94
C LEU A 435 12.61 2.53 6.89
N GLY A 436 13.78 3.16 6.79
CA GLY A 436 15.10 2.56 6.77
C GLY A 436 15.58 2.22 8.18
N VAL A 437 16.02 0.97 8.36
CA VAL A 437 16.38 0.39 9.66
C VAL A 437 17.86 0.07 9.73
N GLY A 438 18.55 0.67 10.70
CA GLY A 438 19.92 0.32 11.09
C GLY A 438 19.97 -0.74 12.20
N ALA A 439 21.17 -1.22 12.52
CA ALA A 439 21.39 -2.30 13.47
C ALA A 439 22.15 -1.87 14.72
N VAL A 440 21.64 -2.27 15.89
CA VAL A 440 22.35 -2.22 17.18
C VAL A 440 22.48 -3.62 17.77
N ASP A 441 23.41 -3.78 18.70
CA ASP A 441 23.47 -4.95 19.59
C ASP A 441 22.51 -4.82 20.78
N PHE A 442 22.49 -5.85 21.64
CA PHE A 442 21.61 -5.87 22.82
C PHE A 442 21.95 -4.82 23.89
N GLU A 443 23.14 -4.23 23.83
CA GLU A 443 23.56 -3.11 24.70
C GLU A 443 23.14 -1.75 24.11
N GLY A 444 22.55 -1.73 22.91
CA GLY A 444 22.14 -0.50 22.23
C GLY A 444 23.28 0.21 21.51
N LYS A 445 24.43 -0.44 21.34
CA LYS A 445 25.56 0.12 20.59
C LYS A 445 25.35 -0.13 19.09
N VAL A 446 25.56 0.90 18.27
CA VAL A 446 25.45 0.76 16.82
C VAL A 446 26.50 -0.20 16.27
N ALA A 447 26.06 -1.12 15.41
CA ALA A 447 26.95 -2.06 14.77
C ALA A 447 27.88 -1.32 13.79
N SER A 448 29.17 -1.66 13.77
CA SER A 448 30.15 -1.01 12.89
C SER A 448 29.75 -1.11 11.41
N PHE A 449 29.24 -2.27 11.00
CA PHE A 449 28.77 -2.52 9.64
C PHE A 449 27.49 -1.73 9.28
N SER A 450 26.69 -1.28 10.25
CA SER A 450 25.37 -0.69 9.97
C SER A 450 25.56 0.58 9.15
N SER A 451 24.98 0.59 7.95
CA SER A 451 25.01 1.77 7.09
C SER A 451 24.27 2.94 7.71
N SER A 452 24.77 4.15 7.46
CA SER A 452 24.15 5.40 7.88
C SER A 452 24.71 6.56 7.08
N GLY A 453 24.09 7.74 7.15
CA GLY A 453 24.60 8.95 6.51
C GLY A 453 23.52 9.80 5.84
N VAL A 454 23.96 10.95 5.34
CA VAL A 454 23.11 11.92 4.64
C VAL A 454 22.90 11.46 3.19
N ILE A 455 21.64 11.30 2.80
CA ILE A 455 21.25 10.93 1.44
C ILE A 455 21.37 12.16 0.54
N LYS A 456 22.31 12.09 -0.41
CA LYS A 456 22.52 13.13 -1.43
C LYS A 456 21.24 13.32 -2.25
N GLY A 457 20.94 14.55 -2.65
CA GLY A 457 19.72 14.90 -3.39
C GLY A 457 18.45 15.03 -2.52
N GLU A 458 18.33 14.28 -1.42
CA GLU A 458 17.15 14.32 -0.54
C GLU A 458 17.36 15.14 0.75
N GLY A 459 18.62 15.32 1.20
CA GLY A 459 18.96 16.10 2.39
C GLY A 459 18.48 15.49 3.70
N VAL A 460 18.15 14.19 3.71
CA VAL A 460 17.70 13.43 4.88
C VAL A 460 18.82 12.53 5.41
N THR A 461 18.92 12.40 6.72
CA THR A 461 19.83 11.43 7.35
C THR A 461 19.13 10.10 7.55
N LYS A 462 19.83 9.00 7.25
CA LYS A 462 19.39 7.62 7.47
C LYS A 462 20.40 6.89 8.38
N PRO A 463 20.01 5.83 9.10
CA PRO A 463 18.66 5.23 9.14
C PRO A 463 17.63 6.13 9.85
N ASP A 464 16.34 5.85 9.66
CA ASP A 464 15.28 6.58 10.41
C ASP A 464 15.25 6.15 11.88
N LEU A 465 15.58 4.87 12.13
CA LEU A 465 15.62 4.24 13.44
C LEU A 465 16.47 2.97 13.42
N VAL A 466 16.68 2.36 14.58
CA VAL A 466 17.42 1.09 14.69
C VAL A 466 16.60 -0.01 15.35
N GLY A 467 16.93 -1.24 14.98
CA GLY A 467 16.46 -2.47 15.61
C GLY A 467 17.63 -3.34 16.05
N TYR A 468 17.35 -4.36 16.85
CA TYR A 468 18.36 -5.34 17.22
C TYR A 468 18.77 -6.17 16.00
N GLY A 469 20.06 -6.13 15.64
CA GLY A 469 20.58 -6.75 14.44
C GLY A 469 21.96 -7.38 14.60
N VAL A 470 22.44 -7.59 15.83
CA VAL A 470 23.73 -8.23 16.11
C VAL A 470 23.51 -9.49 16.95
N ASP A 471 24.15 -10.59 16.55
CA ASP A 471 24.08 -11.90 17.21
C ASP A 471 22.63 -12.42 17.40
N ILE A 472 21.75 -12.18 16.43
CA ILE A 472 20.33 -12.55 16.50
C ILE A 472 20.15 -14.02 16.15
N SER A 473 19.72 -14.83 17.13
CA SER A 473 19.38 -16.23 16.92
C SER A 473 17.99 -16.35 16.29
N SER A 474 17.88 -17.12 15.21
CA SER A 474 16.59 -17.41 14.58
C SER A 474 16.63 -18.71 13.79
N SER A 475 15.46 -19.16 13.34
CA SER A 475 15.28 -20.36 12.50
C SER A 475 16.01 -20.23 11.18
N VAL A 476 16.58 -21.32 10.68
CA VAL A 476 17.13 -21.39 9.32
C VAL A 476 16.63 -22.68 8.64
N GLU A 477 17.10 -22.96 7.44
CA GLU A 477 16.77 -24.18 6.71
C GLU A 477 16.99 -25.44 7.58
N ARG A 478 16.03 -26.38 7.55
CA ARG A 478 16.22 -27.69 8.20
C ARG A 478 17.46 -28.39 7.63
N ASN A 479 18.15 -29.15 8.49
CA ASN A 479 19.31 -29.93 8.04
C ASN A 479 18.90 -31.11 7.13
N GLN A 480 19.89 -31.83 6.61
CA GLN A 480 19.69 -32.98 5.71
C GLN A 480 18.86 -34.13 6.32
N LEU A 481 18.71 -34.16 7.65
CA LEU A 481 17.86 -35.14 8.37
C LEU A 481 16.43 -34.62 8.59
N GLY A 482 16.09 -33.45 8.03
CA GLY A 482 14.79 -32.79 8.21
C GLY A 482 14.57 -32.19 9.60
N LYS A 483 15.63 -31.98 10.40
CA LYS A 483 15.51 -31.36 11.73
C LYS A 483 15.64 -29.86 11.64
N SER A 484 14.82 -29.15 12.39
CA SER A 484 14.92 -27.69 12.61
C SER A 484 16.29 -27.29 13.11
N VAL A 485 16.81 -26.18 12.56
CA VAL A 485 18.13 -25.63 12.86
C VAL A 485 17.96 -24.14 13.15
N TYR A 486 18.78 -23.63 14.06
CA TYR A 486 18.86 -22.22 14.41
C TYR A 486 20.30 -21.74 14.19
N LYS A 487 20.47 -20.49 13.73
CA LYS A 487 21.77 -19.83 13.58
C LYS A 487 21.71 -18.39 14.08
N SER A 488 22.84 -17.88 14.55
CA SER A 488 22.97 -16.46 14.91
C SER A 488 23.53 -15.66 13.74
N TYR A 489 22.80 -14.62 13.32
CA TYR A 489 23.22 -13.71 12.25
C TYR A 489 23.31 -12.27 12.75
N SER A 490 24.27 -11.53 12.22
CA SER A 490 24.37 -10.08 12.38
C SER A 490 24.22 -9.38 11.03
N GLY A 491 23.35 -8.37 11.00
CA GLY A 491 23.05 -7.56 9.83
C GLY A 491 21.83 -6.66 10.04
N THR A 492 21.74 -5.58 9.26
CA THR A 492 20.50 -4.77 9.17
C THR A 492 19.30 -5.58 8.67
N SER A 493 19.55 -6.69 7.95
CA SER A 493 18.55 -7.71 7.59
C SER A 493 17.88 -8.40 8.77
N MET A 494 18.49 -8.40 9.96
CA MET A 494 17.90 -8.92 11.20
C MET A 494 17.23 -7.80 12.01
N ALA A 495 17.73 -6.56 11.89
CA ALA A 495 17.11 -5.39 12.51
C ALA A 495 15.77 -5.01 11.86
N ALA A 496 15.66 -5.07 10.53
CA ALA A 496 14.42 -4.80 9.81
C ALA A 496 13.24 -5.69 10.26
N PRO A 497 13.36 -7.03 10.32
CA PRO A 497 12.28 -7.89 10.81
C PRO A 497 12.00 -7.68 12.30
N TYR A 498 12.99 -7.26 13.09
CA TYR A 498 12.74 -6.87 14.48
C TYR A 498 11.75 -5.69 14.54
N VAL A 499 12.01 -4.64 13.75
CA VAL A 499 11.12 -3.47 13.67
C VAL A 499 9.75 -3.86 13.07
N ALA A 500 9.71 -4.75 12.08
CA ALA A 500 8.46 -5.24 11.50
C ALA A 500 7.59 -5.98 12.51
N GLY A 501 8.21 -6.81 13.37
CA GLY A 501 7.53 -7.43 14.49
C GLY A 501 6.92 -6.41 15.46
N ILE A 502 7.70 -5.40 15.89
CA ILE A 502 7.19 -4.37 16.80
C ILE A 502 6.06 -3.55 16.16
N ALA A 503 6.20 -3.20 14.88
CA ALA A 503 5.14 -2.52 14.14
C ALA A 503 3.86 -3.37 14.08
N ALA A 504 3.98 -4.69 13.96
CA ALA A 504 2.83 -5.61 13.99
C ALA A 504 2.15 -5.62 15.35
N LEU A 505 2.90 -5.51 16.46
CA LEU A 505 2.33 -5.39 17.79
C LEU A 505 1.53 -4.09 17.95
N TYR A 506 2.08 -2.95 17.53
CA TYR A 506 1.33 -1.68 17.54
C TYR A 506 0.09 -1.71 16.65
N ARG A 507 0.20 -2.29 15.44
CA ARG A 507 -0.94 -2.51 14.55
C ARG A 507 -2.01 -3.40 15.17
N CYS A 508 -1.61 -4.44 15.90
CA CYS A 508 -2.50 -5.35 16.60
C CYS A 508 -3.29 -4.62 17.70
N GLN A 509 -2.66 -3.70 18.42
CA GLN A 509 -3.31 -2.87 19.44
C GLN A 509 -4.19 -1.77 18.81
N HIS A 510 -3.83 -1.30 17.61
CA HIS A 510 -4.48 -0.18 16.93
C HIS A 510 -4.82 -0.49 15.47
N PRO A 511 -5.71 -1.46 15.19
CA PRO A 511 -5.97 -1.94 13.83
C PRO A 511 -6.61 -0.90 12.90
N SER A 512 -7.25 0.13 13.46
CA SER A 512 -7.88 1.21 12.69
C SER A 512 -6.93 2.35 12.29
N LEU A 513 -5.74 2.44 12.91
CA LEU A 513 -4.81 3.52 12.61
C LEU A 513 -4.16 3.33 11.23
N LYS A 514 -3.99 4.46 10.54
CA LYS A 514 -3.24 4.50 9.28
C LYS A 514 -1.76 4.32 9.54
N VAL A 515 -1.04 3.93 8.50
CA VAL A 515 0.41 3.67 8.57
C VAL A 515 1.20 4.86 9.10
N ASP A 516 0.87 6.08 8.72
CA ASP A 516 1.58 7.27 9.20
C ASP A 516 1.38 7.49 10.71
N GLU A 517 0.19 7.21 11.22
CA GLU A 517 -0.11 7.30 12.66
C GLU A 517 0.66 6.23 13.45
N ILE A 518 0.77 5.01 12.90
CA ILE A 518 1.58 3.94 13.48
C ILE A 518 3.07 4.32 13.47
N LYS A 519 3.59 4.84 12.35
CA LYS A 519 4.97 5.32 12.24
C LYS A 519 5.25 6.41 13.28
N GLN A 520 4.36 7.39 13.42
CA GLN A 520 4.48 8.43 14.44
C GLN A 520 4.44 7.86 15.86
N MET A 521 3.60 6.87 16.13
CA MET A 521 3.51 6.23 17.44
C MET A 521 4.80 5.46 17.79
N ILE A 522 5.37 4.73 16.82
CA ILE A 522 6.67 4.07 16.99
C ILE A 522 7.76 5.11 17.32
N LEU A 523 7.82 6.20 16.54
CA LEU A 523 8.83 7.26 16.73
C LEU A 523 8.66 7.99 18.07
N LYS A 524 7.41 8.19 18.53
CA LYS A 524 7.12 8.83 19.82
C LYS A 524 7.59 7.98 21.00
N ASN A 525 7.49 6.66 20.88
CA ASN A 525 7.78 5.71 21.96
C ASN A 525 9.19 5.11 21.87
N ILE A 526 10.01 5.62 20.96
CA ILE A 526 11.35 5.11 20.70
C ILE A 526 12.27 5.26 21.93
N LEU A 527 13.16 4.28 22.13
CA LEU A 527 14.19 4.38 23.15
C LEU A 527 15.37 5.17 22.58
N LYS A 528 15.61 6.36 23.14
CA LYS A 528 16.77 7.17 22.77
C LYS A 528 18.06 6.50 23.25
N LEU A 529 19.06 6.49 22.39
CA LEU A 529 20.40 5.96 22.68
C LEU A 529 21.35 7.15 22.85
N GLU A 530 21.38 7.74 24.04
CA GLU A 530 22.06 9.03 24.30
C GLU A 530 23.58 8.98 24.06
N ASP A 531 24.19 7.80 24.23
CA ASP A 531 25.62 7.57 24.00
C ASP A 531 25.98 7.30 22.53
N GLN A 532 25.00 7.35 21.61
CA GLN A 532 25.19 7.09 20.18
C GLN A 532 24.87 8.35 19.36
N SER A 533 25.61 8.55 18.26
CA SER A 533 25.30 9.64 17.33
C SER A 533 23.93 9.43 16.69
N SER A 534 23.08 10.46 16.69
CA SER A 534 21.78 10.43 15.99
C SER A 534 21.93 10.16 14.49
N ASP A 535 23.08 10.50 13.90
CA ASP A 535 23.35 10.20 12.49
C ASP A 535 23.54 8.70 12.24
N ARG A 536 23.90 7.94 13.27
CA ARG A 536 24.08 6.48 13.21
C ARG A 536 22.80 5.72 13.55
N VAL A 537 22.00 6.22 14.49
CA VAL A 537 20.85 5.50 15.06
C VAL A 537 19.48 6.07 14.69
N GLY A 538 19.46 7.17 13.94
CA GLY A 538 18.24 7.90 13.63
C GLY A 538 17.54 8.38 14.90
N ALA A 539 16.24 8.10 15.01
CA ALA A 539 15.45 8.45 16.18
C ALA A 539 15.76 7.60 17.44
N GLY A 540 16.41 6.44 17.29
CA GLY A 540 16.76 5.53 18.38
C GLY A 540 16.29 4.08 18.16
N LEU A 541 16.32 3.28 19.23
CA LEU A 541 15.92 1.87 19.22
C LEU A 541 14.41 1.71 19.33
N VAL A 542 13.84 0.97 18.38
CA VAL A 542 12.42 0.62 18.37
C VAL A 542 12.06 -0.32 19.52
N ARG A 543 10.93 -0.02 20.16
CA ARG A 543 10.34 -0.83 21.23
C ARG A 543 8.83 -0.73 21.24
N PHE A 544 8.20 -1.72 21.86
CA PHE A 544 6.79 -1.72 22.16
C PHE A 544 6.54 -1.11 23.56
N VAL A 545 5.51 -0.30 23.70
CA VAL A 545 5.00 0.20 24.98
C VAL A 545 3.48 0.17 24.97
N LEU A 546 2.85 0.08 26.15
CA LEU A 546 1.39 -0.03 26.30
C LEU A 546 0.64 1.30 26.21
#